data_AF-A0A919H0W4-F1
#
_entry.id   AF-A0A919H0W4-F1
#
_cell.length_a   1.000
_cell.length_b   1.000
_cell.length_c   1.000
_cell.angle_alpha   90.00
_cell.angle_beta   90.00
_cell.angle_gamma   90.00
#
_symmetry.space_group_name_H-M   'P 1'
#
loop_
_entity.id
_entity.type
_entity.pdbx_description
1 polymer ?
#
loop_
_entity_poly.entity_id
_entity_poly.type
_entity_poly.pdbx_seq_one_letter_code
_entity_poly.pdbx_strand_id
1 'polypeptide(L)' 'MSLARTLVRQSLDHPALLDRVSDEASLAGAGVNSGELIRLALNIEQQLGRALDDEELLELTSISAVAELVGKEAA' A
#
# COMPACT_ATOMS: atom_id res chain seq x y z
N MET A 1 -9.33 -11.24 2.36
CA MET A 1 -8.17 -10.39 1.99
C MET A 1 -8.29 -9.11 2.80
N SER A 2 -7.22 -8.65 3.45
CA SER A 2 -7.26 -7.38 4.21
C SER A 2 -7.47 -6.20 3.27
N LEU A 3 -8.00 -5.08 3.79
CA LEU A 3 -8.16 -3.84 3.03
C LEU A 3 -6.82 -3.38 2.43
N ALA A 4 -5.74 -3.44 3.21
CA ALA A 4 -4.39 -3.17 2.74
C ALA A 4 -3.99 -4.01 1.53
N ARG A 5 -4.17 -5.34 1.59
CA ARG A 5 -3.89 -6.22 0.44
C ARG A 5 -4.73 -5.88 -0.77
N THR A 6 -5.98 -5.46 -0.58
CA THR A 6 -6.86 -5.02 -1.67
C THR A 6 -6.35 -3.74 -2.31
N LEU A 7 -5.98 -2.73 -1.51
CA LEU A 7 -5.46 -1.45 -1.98
C LEU A 7 -4.15 -1.65 -2.75
N VAL A 8 -3.19 -2.40 -2.19
CA VAL A 8 -1.94 -2.71 -2.92
C VAL A 8 -2.26 -3.45 -4.21
N ARG A 9 -3.14 -4.46 -4.20
CA ARG A 9 -3.50 -5.23 -5.40
C ARG A 9 -4.12 -4.37 -6.51
N GLN A 10 -4.93 -3.39 -6.15
CA GLN A 10 -5.58 -2.49 -7.11
C GLN A 10 -4.60 -1.48 -7.73
N SER A 11 -3.45 -1.26 -7.11
CA SER A 11 -2.43 -0.31 -7.55
C SER A 11 -1.32 -0.91 -8.42
N LEU A 12 -1.27 -2.24 -8.55
CA LEU A 12 -0.25 -2.94 -9.35
C LEU A 12 -0.69 -3.16 -10.80
N ASP A 13 0.27 -3.10 -11.72
CA ASP A 13 0.07 -3.53 -13.11
C ASP A 13 -0.01 -5.06 -13.22
N HIS A 14 0.63 -5.76 -12.28
CA HIS A 14 0.63 -7.21 -12.17
C HIS A 14 0.16 -7.69 -10.78
N PRO A 15 -1.16 -7.68 -10.51
CA PRO A 15 -1.76 -8.06 -9.22
C PRO A 15 -1.34 -9.43 -8.67
N ALA A 16 -1.01 -10.38 -9.55
CA ALA A 16 -0.59 -11.74 -9.18
C ALA A 16 0.76 -11.78 -8.45
N LEU A 17 1.57 -10.72 -8.52
CA LEU A 17 2.82 -10.63 -7.75
C LEU A 17 2.56 -10.76 -6.24
N LEU A 18 1.43 -10.25 -5.75
CA LEU A 18 1.07 -10.30 -4.33
C LEU A 18 0.71 -11.69 -3.81
N ASP A 19 0.47 -12.68 -4.69
CA ASP A 19 0.14 -14.04 -4.26
C ASP A 19 1.33 -14.74 -3.59
N ARG A 20 2.55 -14.22 -3.76
CA ARG A 20 3.80 -14.79 -3.24
C ARG A 20 4.56 -13.88 -2.27
N VAL A 21 4.00 -12.72 -1.95
CA VAL A 21 4.62 -11.69 -1.12
C VAL A 21 3.99 -11.75 0.27
N SER A 22 4.83 -11.87 1.31
CA SER A 22 4.37 -11.80 2.71
C SER A 22 4.01 -10.35 3.06
N ASP A 23 3.25 -10.16 4.13
CA ASP A 23 2.76 -8.82 4.44
C ASP A 23 3.87 -7.88 4.94
N GLU A 24 4.97 -8.43 5.48
CA GLU A 24 6.16 -7.74 5.98
C GLU A 24 7.23 -7.55 4.89
N ALA A 25 7.07 -8.17 3.72
CA ALA A 25 8.04 -8.06 2.65
C ALA A 25 8.05 -6.63 2.07
N SER A 26 9.25 -6.17 1.70
CA SER A 26 9.41 -4.90 1.00
C SER A 26 8.68 -4.94 -0.34
N LEU A 27 7.79 -3.97 -0.58
CA LEU A 27 7.11 -3.81 -1.87
C LEU A 27 8.12 -3.55 -2.99
N ALA A 28 9.11 -2.69 -2.77
CA ALA A 28 10.19 -2.45 -3.72
C ALA A 28 11.01 -3.74 -3.98
N GLY A 29 11.31 -4.50 -2.92
CA GLY A 29 11.97 -5.80 -3.04
C GLY A 29 11.13 -6.86 -3.78
N ALA A 30 9.80 -6.73 -3.74
CA ALA A 30 8.85 -7.56 -4.46
C ALA A 30 8.64 -7.14 -5.92
N GLY A 31 9.33 -6.08 -6.37
CA GLY A 31 9.25 -5.58 -7.75
C GLY A 31 8.18 -4.50 -7.99
N VAL A 32 7.57 -3.98 -6.93
CA VAL A 32 6.67 -2.81 -7.03
C VAL A 32 7.50 -1.57 -7.31
N ASN A 33 7.20 -0.90 -8.42
CA ASN A 33 7.94 0.28 -8.84
C ASN A 33 7.35 1.58 -8.26
N SER A 34 8.08 2.70 -8.40
CA SER A 34 7.67 4.00 -7.86
C SER A 34 6.34 4.51 -8.43
N GLY A 35 6.00 4.20 -9.68
CA GLY A 35 4.70 4.56 -10.27
C GLY A 35 3.54 3.76 -9.69
N GLU A 36 3.77 2.51 -9.29
CA GLU A 36 2.78 1.70 -8.56
C GLU A 36 2.64 2.18 -7.11
N LEU A 37 3.74 2.60 -6.47
CA LEU A 37 3.70 3.21 -5.13
C LEU A 37 2.93 4.54 -5.12
N ILE A 38 3.11 5.39 -6.14
CA ILE A 38 2.32 6.62 -6.29
C ILE A 38 0.82 6.30 -6.46
N ARG A 39 0.48 5.30 -7.28
CA ARG A 39 -0.92 4.84 -7.43
C ARG A 39 -1.49 4.28 -6.13
N LEU A 40 -0.67 3.60 -5.33
CA LEU A 40 -1.05 3.14 -3.99
C LEU A 40 -1.35 4.31 -3.07
N ALA A 41 -0.45 5.30 -2.99
CA ALA A 41 -0.67 6.50 -2.19
C ALA A 41 -2.01 7.17 -2.56
N LEU A 42 -2.25 7.44 -3.84
CA LEU A 42 -3.50 8.07 -4.30
C LEU A 42 -4.76 7.26 -3.96
N ASN A 43 -4.69 5.93 -4.02
CA ASN A 43 -5.80 5.06 -3.63
C ASN A 43 -6.03 5.09 -2.11
N ILE A 44 -4.96 5.15 -1.30
CA ILE A 44 -5.07 5.31 0.15
C ILE A 44 -5.67 6.67 0.50
N GLU A 45 -5.24 7.76 -0.14
CA GLU A 45 -5.79 9.10 0.07
C GLU A 45 -7.30 9.15 -0.22
N GLN A 46 -7.73 8.53 -1.32
CA GLN A 46 -9.15 8.41 -1.63
C GLN A 46 -9.91 7.61 -0.56
N GLN A 47 -9.30 6.56 -0.02
CA GLN A 47 -9.89 5.73 1.02
C GLN A 47 -9.97 6.46 2.38
N LEU A 48 -8.98 7.30 2.72
CA LEU A 48 -8.94 8.08 3.96
C LEU A 48 -9.70 9.41 3.86
N GLY A 49 -9.96 9.90 2.65
CA GLY A 49 -10.58 11.20 2.42
C GLY A 49 -9.67 12.40 2.70
N ARG A 50 -8.35 12.18 2.78
CA ARG A 50 -7.32 13.22 2.96
C ARG A 50 -6.03 12.86 2.23
N ALA A 51 -5.20 13.87 1.98
CA ALA A 51 -3.85 13.63 1.49
C ALA A 51 -2.99 12.94 2.56
N LEU A 52 -2.02 12.14 2.11
CA LEU A 52 -0.96 11.61 2.97
C LEU A 52 0.10 12.69 3.16
N ASP A 53 0.68 12.75 4.36
CA ASP A 53 1.85 13.59 4.58
C ASP A 53 3.15 12.89 4.12
N ASP A 54 4.26 13.63 4.17
CA ASP A 54 5.57 13.13 3.70
C ASP A 54 6.05 11.91 4.50
N GLU A 55 5.73 11.80 5.80
CA GLU A 55 6.11 10.67 6.64
C GLU A 55 5.29 9.43 6.26
N GLU A 56 3.98 9.58 6.13
CA GLU A 56 3.08 8.52 5.69
C GLU A 56 3.41 7.98 4.30
N LEU A 57 3.81 8.87 3.37
CA LEU A 57 4.28 8.47 2.03
C LEU A 57 5.56 7.63 2.10
N LEU A 58 6.49 7.98 2.99
CA LEU A 58 7.73 7.23 3.20
C LEU A 58 7.49 5.88 3.87
N GLU A 59 6.42 5.75 4.65
CA GLU A 59 6.06 4.51 5.34
C GLU A 59 5.40 3.45 4.42
N LEU A 60 5.03 3.77 3.17
CA LEU A 60 4.41 2.86 2.19
C LEU A 60 5.38 1.78 1.64
N THR A 61 5.94 0.96 2.53
CA THR A 61 7.06 0.06 2.25
C THR A 61 6.68 -1.42 2.24
N SER A 62 5.60 -1.80 2.92
CA SER A 62 5.09 -3.17 3.05
C SER A 62 3.56 -3.18 3.12
N ILE A 63 2.95 -4.35 2.99
CA ILE A 63 1.49 -4.50 3.15
C ILE A 63 1.09 -4.26 4.61
N SER A 64 1.94 -4.65 5.58
CA SER A 64 1.71 -4.41 7.00
C SER A 64 1.72 -2.91 7.32
N ALA A 65 2.65 -2.14 6.76
CA ALA A 65 2.70 -0.68 6.95
C ALA A 65 1.45 0.00 6.36
N VAL A 66 1.00 -0.43 5.18
CA VAL A 66 -0.28 0.03 4.61
C VAL A 66 -1.46 -0.32 5.52
N ALA A 67 -1.44 -1.51 6.13
CA ALA A 67 -2.49 -1.92 7.07
C ALA A 67 -2.49 -1.09 8.35
N GLU A 68 -1.32 -0.74 8.88
CA GLU A 68 -1.18 0.15 10.03
C GLU A 68 -1.70 1.55 9.70
N LEU A 69 -1.31 2.13 8.56
CA LEU A 69 -1.76 3.44 8.12
C LEU A 69 -3.28 3.52 7.98
N VAL A 70 -3.88 2.57 7.28
CA VAL A 70 -5.34 2.54 7.06
C VAL A 70 -6.10 2.12 8.32
N GLY A 71 -5.46 1.35 9.21
CA GLY A 71 -6.04 0.90 10.48
C GLY A 71 -6.02 1.95 11.59
N LYS A 72 -5.02 2.85 11.61
CA LYS A 72 -4.90 3.97 12.56
C LYS A 72 -6.12 4.91 12.52
N GLU A 73 -6.73 5.08 11.34
CA GLU A 73 -7.86 5.99 11.11
C GLU A 73 -9.24 5.34 11.32
N ALA A 74 -9.29 4.01 11.48
CA ALA A 74 -10.54 3.28 11.74
C ALA A 74 -10.84 3.11 13.24
N ALA A 75 -10.00 3.66 14.11
CA ALA A 75 -10.04 3.52 15.57
C ALA A 75 -10.56 4.78 16.27
#